data_AF-A0AA41W294-F1
#
_entry.id   AF-A0AA41W294-F1
#
_cell.length_a   1.000
_cell.length_b   1.000
_cell.length_c   1.000
_cell.angle_alpha   90.00
_cell.angle_beta   90.00
_cell.angle_gamma   90.00
#
_symmetry.space_group_name_H-M   'P 1'
#
loop_
_entity.id
_entity.type
_entity.pdbx_description
1 polymer ?
#
loop_
_entity_poly.entity_id
_entity_poly.type
_entity_poly.pdbx_seq_one_letter_code
_entity_poly.pdbx_strand_id
1 'polypeptide(L)'
;MALTDAKNAGAIAMFGEKYGEEVRVVEVPGVSMELCGGTHVNNTSEIRGFKIISEQGIASGIRRIEAVAGEAYIDYMNVRDSHMKHLCSTLKVKSEDVTTRVESLLEELRMVRNEVSAVRSKAAVYKAATLVTKAFSVGTSTKIRVLVENMDDLDADSLKSAAEYLVDTLEDPAAVILGSSPGEGKVSLVAAFKPRSSEPWNPSR
;
A
#
# COMPACT_ATOMS: atom_id res chain seq x y z
N MET A 1 -37.58 22.14 -37.39
CA MET A 1 -36.84 23.00 -38.36
C MET A 1 -36.24 22.11 -39.41
N ALA A 2 -36.16 22.55 -40.67
CA ALA A 2 -35.50 21.76 -41.70
C ALA A 2 -34.00 21.60 -41.39
N LEU A 3 -33.43 20.43 -41.68
CA LEU A 3 -32.03 20.12 -41.39
C LEU A 3 -31.06 21.14 -42.02
N THR A 4 -31.35 21.60 -43.23
CA THR A 4 -30.56 22.62 -43.94
C THR A 4 -30.54 23.94 -43.18
N ASP A 5 -31.71 24.36 -42.69
CA ASP A 5 -31.85 25.63 -41.98
C ASP A 5 -31.14 25.58 -40.63
N ALA A 6 -31.25 24.45 -39.92
CA ALA A 6 -30.53 24.22 -38.66
C ALA A 6 -29.01 24.28 -38.85
N LYS A 7 -28.49 23.64 -39.91
CA LYS A 7 -27.05 23.69 -40.24
C LYS A 7 -26.60 25.10 -40.63
N ASN A 8 -27.40 25.81 -41.42
CA ASN A 8 -27.11 27.20 -41.81
C ASN A 8 -27.13 28.16 -40.61
N ALA A 9 -27.95 27.87 -39.59
CA ALA A 9 -27.97 28.60 -38.32
C ALA A 9 -26.78 28.29 -37.39
N GLY A 10 -25.90 27.35 -37.77
CA GLY A 10 -24.72 26.98 -36.99
C GLY A 10 -24.96 25.85 -35.97
N ALA A 11 -26.09 25.13 -36.05
CA ALA A 11 -26.35 24.01 -35.15
C ALA A 11 -25.37 22.84 -35.41
N ILE A 12 -24.74 22.35 -34.34
CA ILE A 12 -23.82 21.23 -34.38
C ILE A 12 -24.60 19.91 -34.41
N ALA A 13 -24.26 19.06 -35.37
CA ALA A 13 -24.76 17.70 -35.49
C ALA A 13 -23.68 16.73 -34.99
N MET A 14 -23.85 16.20 -33.77
CA MET A 14 -22.86 15.31 -33.12
C MET A 14 -22.67 13.96 -33.85
N PHE A 15 -23.62 13.55 -34.70
CA PHE A 15 -23.60 12.25 -35.38
C PHE A 15 -23.85 12.40 -36.89
N GLY A 16 -22.82 12.14 -37.70
CA GLY A 16 -22.76 12.58 -39.11
C GLY A 16 -23.80 12.01 -40.10
N GLU A 17 -24.61 11.00 -39.77
CA GLU A 17 -25.33 10.24 -40.83
C GLU A 17 -26.80 9.88 -40.54
N LYS A 18 -27.43 10.31 -39.44
CA LYS A 18 -28.74 9.74 -39.00
C LYS A 18 -29.87 10.75 -38.71
N TYR A 19 -29.85 11.95 -39.28
CA TYR A 19 -30.92 12.93 -39.06
C TYR A 19 -31.93 12.94 -40.22
N GLY A 20 -33.22 13.03 -39.89
CA GLY A 20 -34.29 13.22 -40.87
C GLY A 20 -34.33 14.63 -41.44
N GLU A 21 -35.27 14.87 -42.38
CA GLU A 21 -35.45 16.19 -43.01
C GLU A 21 -35.87 17.27 -42.00
N GLU A 22 -36.65 16.89 -40.99
CA GLU A 22 -37.00 17.74 -39.86
C GLU A 22 -36.21 17.34 -38.60
N VAL A 23 -35.65 18.35 -37.94
CA VAL A 23 -34.89 18.19 -36.69
C VAL A 23 -35.37 19.13 -35.61
N ARG A 24 -35.15 18.71 -34.36
CA ARG A 24 -35.27 19.55 -33.17
C ARG A 24 -33.92 20.15 -32.84
N VAL A 25 -33.88 21.49 -32.77
CA VAL A 25 -32.72 22.24 -32.32
C VAL A 25 -32.93 22.65 -30.88
N VAL A 26 -31.89 22.44 -30.08
CA VAL A 26 -31.82 22.93 -28.71
C VAL A 26 -30.69 23.94 -28.65
N GLU A 27 -31.01 25.12 -28.14
CA GLU A 27 -30.07 26.23 -28.01
C GLU A 27 -29.87 26.57 -26.53
N VAL A 28 -28.60 26.67 -26.15
CA VAL A 28 -28.15 27.35 -24.93
C VAL A 28 -27.53 28.67 -25.39
N PRO A 29 -28.24 29.80 -25.23
CA PRO A 29 -27.84 31.08 -25.83
C PRO A 29 -26.39 31.45 -25.52
N GLY A 30 -25.62 31.74 -26.57
CA GLY A 30 -24.22 32.14 -26.47
C GLY A 30 -23.23 31.02 -26.10
N VAL A 31 -23.68 29.77 -25.96
CA VAL A 31 -22.84 28.63 -25.57
C VAL A 31 -22.86 27.53 -26.63
N SER A 32 -24.04 26.97 -26.93
CA SER A 32 -24.17 25.89 -27.88
C SER A 32 -25.52 25.89 -28.57
N MET A 33 -25.55 25.42 -29.81
CA MET A 33 -26.77 25.14 -30.55
C MET A 33 -26.58 23.76 -31.17
N GLU A 34 -27.43 22.80 -30.81
CA GLU A 34 -27.23 21.39 -31.12
C GLU A 34 -28.51 20.70 -31.57
N LEU A 35 -28.36 19.64 -32.36
CA LEU A 35 -29.46 18.76 -32.74
C LEU A 35 -29.70 17.72 -31.64
N CYS A 36 -30.72 17.91 -30.81
CA CYS A 36 -31.04 16.99 -29.70
C CYS A 36 -32.54 16.67 -29.59
N GLY A 37 -32.86 15.37 -29.63
CA GLY A 37 -34.20 14.84 -29.43
C GLY A 37 -34.54 14.48 -27.98
N GLY A 38 -33.61 14.64 -27.04
CA GLY A 38 -33.81 14.31 -25.63
C GLY A 38 -34.68 15.33 -24.87
N THR A 39 -35.00 15.00 -23.62
CA THR A 39 -35.64 15.93 -22.68
C THR A 39 -34.63 16.96 -22.19
N HIS A 40 -35.09 18.20 -22.04
CA HIS A 40 -34.27 19.29 -21.50
C HIS A 40 -35.01 20.00 -20.38
N VAL A 41 -34.24 20.59 -19.48
CA VAL A 41 -34.71 21.58 -18.50
C VAL A 41 -35.18 22.85 -19.22
N ASN A 42 -36.04 23.64 -18.56
CA ASN A 42 -36.49 24.91 -19.15
C ASN A 42 -35.41 26.00 -19.05
N ASN A 43 -34.55 25.91 -18.03
CA ASN A 43 -33.40 26.79 -17.84
C ASN A 43 -32.28 26.06 -17.08
N THR A 44 -31.05 26.55 -17.20
CA THR A 44 -29.86 25.88 -16.66
C THR A 44 -29.82 25.82 -15.13
N SER A 45 -30.56 26.66 -14.42
CA SER A 45 -30.58 26.62 -12.94
C SER A 45 -31.22 25.35 -12.39
N GLU A 46 -32.11 24.70 -13.16
CA GLU A 46 -32.72 23.42 -12.80
C GLU A 46 -31.69 22.28 -12.71
N ILE A 47 -30.56 22.39 -13.41
CA ILE A 47 -29.45 21.42 -13.39
C ILE A 47 -28.70 21.48 -12.04
N ARG A 48 -28.79 22.60 -11.32
CA ARG A 48 -28.13 22.84 -10.02
C ARG A 48 -26.60 22.62 -10.11
N GLY A 49 -26.04 21.83 -9.19
CA GLY A 49 -24.62 21.52 -9.17
C GLY A 49 -24.24 20.55 -10.28
N PHE A 50 -23.04 20.72 -10.82
CA PHE A 50 -22.42 19.80 -11.77
C PHE A 50 -21.04 19.41 -11.24
N LYS A 51 -20.76 18.10 -11.17
CA LYS A 51 -19.47 17.58 -10.69
C LYS A 51 -18.93 16.55 -11.66
N ILE A 52 -17.74 16.81 -12.19
CA ILE A 52 -16.91 15.77 -12.80
C ILE A 52 -16.42 14.85 -11.69
N ILE A 53 -16.75 13.57 -11.79
CA ILE A 53 -16.42 12.54 -10.81
C ILE A 53 -15.20 11.73 -11.23
N SER A 54 -14.99 11.57 -12.53
CA SER A 54 -13.82 10.89 -13.09
C SER A 54 -13.50 11.41 -14.48
N GLU A 55 -12.23 11.34 -14.85
CA GLU A 55 -11.75 11.60 -16.20
C GLU A 55 -10.68 10.58 -16.56
N GLN A 56 -10.84 9.90 -17.70
CA GLN A 56 -9.98 8.80 -18.11
C GLN A 56 -9.66 8.87 -19.61
N GLY A 57 -8.42 8.54 -20.01
CA GLY A 57 -8.04 8.42 -21.41
C GLY A 57 -8.54 7.11 -22.01
N ILE A 58 -9.21 7.17 -23.17
CA ILE A 58 -9.68 5.97 -23.89
C ILE A 58 -8.74 5.62 -25.06
N ALA A 59 -8.26 6.64 -25.77
CA ALA A 59 -7.38 6.50 -26.93
C ALA A 59 -6.60 7.82 -27.13
N SER A 60 -5.67 7.83 -28.09
CA SER A 60 -4.93 9.06 -28.44
C SER A 60 -5.91 10.18 -28.80
N GLY A 61 -5.87 11.27 -28.03
CA GLY A 61 -6.77 12.43 -28.21
C GLY A 61 -8.21 12.23 -27.74
N ILE A 62 -8.58 11.10 -27.13
CA ILE A 62 -9.95 10.81 -26.68
C ILE A 62 -10.00 10.60 -25.17
N ARG A 63 -10.86 11.37 -24.49
CA ARG A 63 -11.08 11.32 -23.03
C ARG A 63 -12.54 11.03 -22.72
N ARG A 64 -12.79 10.21 -21.70
CA ARG A 64 -14.10 10.02 -21.07
C ARG A 64 -14.18 10.89 -19.83
N ILE A 65 -15.24 11.68 -19.74
CA ILE A 65 -15.61 12.42 -18.55
C ILE A 65 -16.88 11.77 -17.99
N GLU A 66 -16.84 11.39 -16.72
CA GLU A 66 -18.04 11.02 -15.97
C GLU A 66 -18.41 12.16 -15.04
N ALA A 67 -19.69 12.52 -15.03
CA ALA A 67 -20.19 13.62 -14.22
C ALA A 67 -21.59 13.34 -13.69
N VAL A 68 -21.93 13.97 -12.57
CA VAL A 68 -23.26 13.99 -11.98
C VAL A 68 -23.78 15.41 -11.88
N ALA A 69 -25.10 15.56 -12.01
CA ALA A 69 -25.79 16.84 -11.89
C ALA A 69 -27.15 16.70 -11.19
N GLY A 70 -27.79 17.81 -10.85
CA GLY A 70 -29.13 17.83 -10.26
C GLY A 70 -29.17 17.19 -8.88
N GLU A 71 -30.19 16.37 -8.62
CA GLU A 71 -30.34 15.66 -7.33
C GLU A 71 -29.18 14.69 -7.08
N ALA A 72 -28.71 13.99 -8.13
CA ALA A 72 -27.58 13.07 -8.03
C ALA A 72 -26.28 13.78 -7.59
N TYR A 73 -26.12 15.07 -7.89
CA TYR A 73 -25.00 15.86 -7.36
C TYR A 73 -25.11 16.03 -5.83
N ILE A 74 -26.32 16.31 -5.32
CA ILE A 74 -26.57 16.51 -3.88
C ILE A 74 -26.29 15.20 -3.13
N ASP A 75 -26.85 14.09 -3.60
CA ASP A 75 -26.58 12.76 -3.02
C ASP A 75 -25.09 12.44 -3.02
N TYR A 76 -24.42 12.71 -4.14
CA TYR A 76 -22.99 12.49 -4.30
C TYR A 76 -22.14 13.33 -3.33
N MET A 77 -22.55 14.56 -3.04
CA MET A 77 -21.89 15.43 -2.05
C MET A 77 -22.17 14.98 -0.61
N ASN A 78 -23.41 14.63 -0.29
CA ASN A 78 -23.83 14.20 1.05
C ASN A 78 -23.07 12.94 1.51
N VAL A 79 -22.91 11.95 0.63
CA VAL A 79 -22.13 10.74 0.94
C VAL A 79 -20.67 11.09 1.27
N ARG A 80 -20.06 12.02 0.53
CA ARG A 80 -18.67 12.45 0.77
C ARG A 80 -18.51 13.23 2.05
N ASP A 81 -19.44 14.12 2.34
CA ASP A 81 -19.49 14.85 3.61
C ASP A 81 -19.63 13.89 4.80
N SER A 82 -20.49 12.87 4.68
CA SER A 82 -20.63 11.82 5.70
C SER A 82 -19.31 11.06 5.95
N HIS A 83 -18.63 10.62 4.89
CA HIS A 83 -17.32 9.97 5.01
C HIS A 83 -16.28 10.89 5.64
N MET A 84 -16.23 12.16 5.25
CA MET A 84 -15.30 13.14 5.81
C MET A 84 -15.56 13.37 7.30
N LYS A 85 -16.83 13.54 7.70
CA LYS A 85 -17.22 13.67 9.11
C LYS A 85 -16.83 12.44 9.93
N HIS A 86 -17.02 11.24 9.38
CA HIS A 86 -16.60 10.01 10.04
C HIS A 86 -15.08 9.95 10.23
N LEU A 87 -14.29 10.31 9.20
CA LEU A 87 -12.83 10.38 9.30
C LEU A 87 -12.38 11.40 10.36
N CYS A 88 -12.95 12.60 10.35
CA CYS A 88 -12.66 13.64 11.34
C CYS A 88 -12.96 13.16 12.76
N SER A 89 -14.08 12.47 12.97
CA SER A 89 -14.46 11.93 14.28
C SER A 89 -13.51 10.82 14.76
N THR A 90 -13.19 9.87 13.88
CA THR A 90 -12.29 8.74 14.20
C THR A 90 -10.87 9.23 14.49
N LEU A 91 -10.36 10.15 13.67
CA LEU A 91 -9.00 10.68 13.81
C LEU A 91 -8.90 11.80 14.84
N LYS A 92 -10.04 12.34 15.30
CA LYS A 92 -10.16 13.47 16.22
C LYS A 92 -9.45 14.73 15.73
N VAL A 93 -9.63 15.04 14.45
CA VAL A 93 -9.05 16.23 13.80
C VAL A 93 -10.09 16.92 12.92
N LYS A 94 -9.77 18.12 12.46
CA LYS A 94 -10.60 18.82 11.47
C LYS A 94 -10.33 18.28 10.07
N SER A 95 -11.22 18.58 9.12
CA SER A 95 -11.13 18.12 7.73
C SER A 95 -9.82 18.46 7.05
N GLU A 96 -9.32 19.66 7.29
CA GLU A 96 -8.07 20.20 6.75
C GLU A 96 -6.83 19.45 7.26
N ASP A 97 -6.93 18.82 8.44
CA ASP A 97 -5.83 18.14 9.12
C ASP A 97 -5.84 16.62 8.90
N VAL A 98 -6.87 16.06 8.25
CA VAL A 98 -7.03 14.60 8.06
C VAL A 98 -5.81 13.99 7.37
N THR A 99 -5.33 14.60 6.28
CA THR A 99 -4.18 14.09 5.53
C THR A 99 -2.93 14.05 6.40
N THR A 100 -2.61 15.16 7.07
CA THR A 100 -1.44 15.25 7.96
C THR A 100 -1.53 14.26 9.12
N ARG A 101 -2.72 14.05 9.69
CA ARG A 101 -2.89 13.06 10.77
C ARG A 101 -2.66 11.63 10.28
N VAL A 102 -3.13 11.30 9.06
CA VAL A 102 -2.89 9.98 8.45
C VAL A 102 -1.41 9.76 8.19
N GLU A 103 -0.70 10.75 7.65
CA GLU A 103 0.74 10.68 7.40
C GLU A 103 1.53 10.47 8.71
N SER A 104 1.20 11.23 9.76
CA SER A 104 1.78 11.07 11.09
C SER A 104 1.54 9.67 11.66
N LEU A 105 0.32 9.13 11.55
CA LEU A 105 -0.01 7.78 12.01
C LEU A 105 0.77 6.70 11.24
N LEU A 106 0.97 6.86 9.93
CA LEU A 106 1.75 5.93 9.13
C LEU A 106 3.23 5.92 9.54
N GLU A 107 3.78 7.09 9.83
CA GLU A 107 5.16 7.22 10.29
C GLU A 107 5.34 6.68 11.72
N GLU A 108 4.44 7.00 12.64
CA GLU A 108 4.39 6.42 13.99
C GLU A 108 4.35 4.88 13.92
N LEU A 109 3.48 4.33 13.08
CA LEU A 109 3.35 2.89 12.89
C LEU A 109 4.61 2.25 12.28
N ARG A 110 5.32 2.95 11.39
CA ARG A 110 6.62 2.51 10.87
C ARG A 110 7.68 2.49 11.97
N MET A 111 7.75 3.55 12.79
CA MET A 111 8.69 3.63 13.92
C MET A 111 8.43 2.54 14.96
N VAL A 112 7.17 2.34 15.35
CA VAL A 112 6.78 1.29 16.32
C VAL A 112 7.12 -0.10 15.79
N ARG A 113 6.92 -0.37 14.49
CA ARG A 113 7.31 -1.66 13.89
C ARG A 113 8.83 -1.90 13.96
N ASN A 114 9.63 -0.87 13.71
CA ASN A 114 11.09 -0.97 13.83
C ASN A 114 11.52 -1.19 15.28
N GLU A 115 10.90 -0.50 16.24
CA GLU A 115 11.18 -0.68 17.66
C GLU A 115 10.80 -2.09 18.13
N VAL A 116 9.64 -2.61 17.71
CA VAL A 116 9.21 -3.99 18.00
C VAL A 116 10.23 -5.00 17.46
N SER A 117 10.72 -4.82 16.23
CA SER A 117 11.76 -5.68 15.66
C SER A 117 13.07 -5.62 16.47
N ALA A 118 13.52 -4.42 16.85
CA ALA A 118 14.72 -4.25 17.67
C ALA A 118 14.59 -4.89 19.06
N VAL A 119 13.43 -4.75 19.70
CA VAL A 119 13.15 -5.38 21.02
C VAL A 119 13.10 -6.90 20.89
N ARG A 120 12.48 -7.44 19.83
CA ARG A 120 12.46 -8.89 19.56
C ARG A 120 13.85 -9.46 19.35
N SER A 121 14.69 -8.79 18.56
CA SER A 121 16.09 -9.21 18.36
C SER A 121 16.87 -9.23 19.67
N LYS A 122 16.73 -8.20 20.52
CA LYS A 122 17.36 -8.18 21.86
C LYS A 122 16.84 -9.31 22.76
N ALA A 123 15.53 -9.56 22.78
CA ALA A 123 14.94 -10.64 23.55
C ALA A 123 15.42 -12.02 23.07
N ALA A 124 15.56 -12.20 21.76
CA ALA A 124 16.12 -13.41 21.16
C ALA A 124 17.57 -13.64 21.63
N VAL A 125 18.42 -12.61 21.62
CA VAL A 125 19.79 -12.68 22.13
C VAL A 125 19.82 -13.04 23.63
N TYR A 126 18.96 -12.44 24.47
CA TYR A 126 18.88 -12.81 25.89
C TYR A 126 18.45 -14.26 26.10
N LYS A 127 17.46 -14.75 25.34
CA LYS A 127 17.05 -16.16 25.37
C LYS A 127 18.21 -17.07 24.96
N ALA A 128 18.92 -16.70 23.90
CA ALA A 128 20.11 -17.42 23.42
C ALA A 128 21.22 -17.51 24.48
N ALA A 129 21.50 -16.46 25.25
CA ALA A 129 22.49 -16.49 26.32
C ALA A 129 22.25 -17.61 27.36
N THR A 130 20.99 -17.97 27.61
CA THR A 130 20.65 -19.09 28.51
C THR A 130 20.90 -20.47 27.90
N LEU A 131 21.03 -20.57 26.58
CA LEU A 131 21.20 -21.83 25.84
C LEU A 131 22.68 -22.21 25.64
N VAL A 132 23.62 -21.29 25.87
CA VAL A 132 25.06 -21.53 25.69
C VAL A 132 25.53 -22.77 26.48
N THR A 133 24.98 -22.99 27.67
CA THR A 133 25.32 -24.12 28.54
C THR A 133 24.85 -25.48 27.99
N LYS A 134 23.91 -25.50 27.05
CA LYS A 134 23.39 -26.73 26.43
C LYS A 134 24.27 -27.25 25.28
N ALA A 135 25.27 -26.48 24.85
CA ALA A 135 26.13 -26.88 23.75
C ALA A 135 26.98 -28.11 24.13
N PHE A 136 26.98 -29.14 23.28
CA PHE A 136 27.74 -30.37 23.47
C PHE A 136 28.97 -30.42 22.55
N SER A 137 29.95 -31.27 22.87
CA SER A 137 31.15 -31.43 22.04
C SER A 137 31.07 -32.65 21.13
N VAL A 138 31.48 -32.49 19.87
CA VAL A 138 31.55 -33.57 18.87
C VAL A 138 32.97 -33.63 18.29
N GLY A 139 33.46 -34.85 18.00
CA GLY A 139 34.77 -35.09 17.38
C GLY A 139 35.79 -35.73 18.33
N THR A 140 36.68 -36.56 17.77
CA THR A 140 37.71 -37.30 18.52
C THR A 140 39.05 -36.57 18.59
N SER A 141 39.49 -35.98 17.48
CA SER A 141 40.76 -35.24 17.37
C SER A 141 40.61 -33.73 17.58
N THR A 142 39.50 -33.15 17.11
CA THR A 142 39.14 -31.74 17.31
C THR A 142 37.75 -31.69 17.92
N LYS A 143 37.62 -31.18 19.15
CA LYS A 143 36.32 -30.99 19.80
C LYS A 143 35.63 -29.75 19.23
N ILE A 144 34.52 -29.94 18.53
CA ILE A 144 33.66 -28.87 18.02
C ILE A 144 32.48 -28.70 18.97
N ARG A 145 32.19 -27.46 19.39
CA ARG A 145 30.97 -27.16 20.16
C ARG A 145 29.77 -27.06 19.23
N VAL A 146 28.75 -27.85 19.50
CA VAL A 146 27.52 -27.90 18.68
C VAL A 146 26.32 -27.55 19.57
N LEU A 147 25.45 -26.67 19.07
CA LEU A 147 24.17 -26.32 19.68
C LEU A 147 23.04 -26.45 18.66
N VAL A 148 22.01 -27.22 19.01
CA VAL A 148 20.80 -27.37 18.21
C VAL A 148 19.60 -27.13 19.11
N GLU A 149 18.85 -26.06 18.86
CA GLU A 149 17.72 -25.67 19.70
C GLU A 149 16.56 -25.06 18.90
N ASN A 150 15.36 -25.13 19.47
CA ASN A 150 14.19 -24.43 18.96
C ASN A 150 13.95 -23.17 19.82
N MET A 151 13.72 -22.02 19.19
CA MET A 151 13.49 -20.74 19.86
C MET A 151 12.04 -20.23 19.78
N ASP A 152 11.11 -21.09 19.42
CA ASP A 152 9.65 -20.88 19.34
C ASP A 152 9.25 -19.85 18.27
N ASP A 153 8.55 -18.77 18.66
CA ASP A 153 7.96 -17.76 17.77
C ASP A 153 8.90 -16.56 17.58
N LEU A 154 9.97 -16.76 16.80
CA LEU A 154 10.92 -15.71 16.40
C LEU A 154 10.87 -15.51 14.89
N ASP A 155 10.83 -14.24 14.47
CA ASP A 155 11.07 -13.91 13.07
C ASP A 155 12.52 -14.24 12.65
N ALA A 156 12.73 -14.32 11.33
CA ALA A 156 14.00 -14.75 10.76
C ALA A 156 15.19 -13.86 11.18
N ASP A 157 14.97 -12.55 11.29
CA ASP A 157 16.03 -11.60 11.68
C ASP A 157 16.42 -11.78 13.15
N SER A 158 15.44 -11.91 14.04
CA SER A 158 15.69 -12.18 15.47
C SER A 158 16.36 -13.54 15.69
N LEU A 159 15.95 -14.57 14.94
CA LEU A 159 16.57 -15.90 14.99
C LEU A 159 18.02 -15.86 14.50
N LYS A 160 18.30 -15.06 13.46
CA LYS A 160 19.65 -14.85 12.94
C LYS A 160 20.55 -14.16 13.97
N SER A 161 20.09 -13.07 14.58
CA SER A 161 20.86 -12.39 15.64
C SER A 161 21.17 -13.31 16.83
N ALA A 162 20.24 -14.18 17.21
CA ALA A 162 20.46 -15.19 18.25
C ALA A 162 21.53 -16.23 17.85
N ALA A 163 21.50 -16.71 16.61
CA ALA A 163 22.50 -17.66 16.09
C ALA A 163 23.91 -17.05 16.04
N GLU A 164 24.02 -15.79 15.57
CA GLU A 164 25.28 -15.03 15.54
C GLU A 164 25.84 -14.85 16.95
N TYR A 165 25.02 -14.43 17.91
CA TYR A 165 25.44 -14.32 19.30
C TYR A 165 25.94 -15.64 19.88
N LEU A 166 25.24 -16.76 19.63
CA LEU A 166 25.64 -18.07 20.13
C LEU A 166 26.95 -18.56 19.53
N VAL A 167 27.13 -18.41 18.21
CA VAL A 167 28.34 -18.87 17.55
C VAL A 167 29.57 -18.05 17.97
N ASP A 168 29.39 -16.77 18.27
CA ASP A 168 30.45 -15.89 18.77
C ASP A 168 30.80 -16.18 20.24
N THR A 169 29.81 -16.58 21.05
CA THR A 169 29.99 -16.88 22.48
C THR A 169 30.60 -18.26 22.70
N LEU A 170 30.34 -19.22 21.82
CA LEU A 170 30.91 -20.56 21.91
C LEU A 170 32.39 -20.56 21.51
N GLU A 171 33.21 -21.31 22.25
CA GLU A 171 34.64 -21.48 21.93
C GLU A 171 34.85 -22.10 20.55
N ASP A 172 35.85 -21.61 19.83
CA ASP A 172 36.22 -22.11 18.51
C ASP A 172 36.77 -23.55 18.59
N PRO A 173 36.38 -24.46 17.68
CA PRO A 173 35.36 -24.33 16.63
C PRO A 173 33.92 -24.56 17.14
N ALA A 174 32.95 -23.82 16.57
CA ALA A 174 31.54 -23.87 16.97
C ALA A 174 30.56 -24.00 15.78
N ALA A 175 29.45 -24.72 15.99
CA ALA A 175 28.34 -24.86 15.05
C ALA A 175 27.00 -24.68 15.78
N VAL A 176 26.14 -23.81 15.27
CA VAL A 176 24.82 -23.50 15.86
C VAL A 176 23.74 -23.70 14.80
N ILE A 177 22.68 -24.43 15.15
CA ILE A 177 21.47 -24.59 14.34
C ILE A 177 20.28 -24.20 15.21
N LEU A 178 19.52 -23.19 14.77
CA LEU A 178 18.32 -22.73 15.45
C LEU A 178 17.10 -22.88 14.55
N GLY A 179 16.02 -23.41 15.13
CA GLY A 179 14.70 -23.47 14.50
C GLY A 179 13.70 -22.54 15.17
N SER A 180 12.73 -22.05 14.40
CA SER A 180 11.59 -21.27 14.87
C SER A 180 10.37 -21.51 13.99
N SER A 181 9.17 -21.30 14.54
CA SER A 181 7.90 -21.36 13.79
C SER A 181 7.09 -20.07 13.98
N PRO A 182 7.42 -18.98 13.25
CA PRO A 182 6.75 -17.69 13.42
C PRO A 182 5.36 -17.69 12.78
N GLY A 183 4.37 -18.15 13.53
CA GLY A 183 2.98 -18.27 13.11
C GLY A 183 2.65 -19.55 12.33
N GLU A 184 1.37 -19.72 12.00
CA GLU A 184 0.87 -20.93 11.35
C GLU A 184 1.52 -21.16 9.96
N GLY A 185 2.04 -22.37 9.77
CA GLY A 185 2.59 -22.83 8.48
C GLY A 185 3.96 -22.25 8.10
N LYS A 186 4.59 -21.45 8.96
CA LYS A 186 5.92 -20.88 8.71
C LYS A 186 6.97 -21.53 9.59
N VAL A 187 8.12 -21.83 8.99
CA VAL A 187 9.30 -22.34 9.68
C VAL A 187 10.50 -21.51 9.24
N SER A 188 11.28 -21.05 10.21
CA SER A 188 12.56 -20.40 10.00
C SER A 188 13.66 -21.31 10.57
N LEU A 189 14.73 -21.49 9.80
CA LEU A 189 15.91 -22.24 10.22
C LEU A 189 17.15 -21.38 9.95
N VAL A 190 18.01 -21.24 10.95
CA VAL A 190 19.30 -20.56 10.82
C VAL A 190 20.41 -21.52 11.20
N ALA A 191 21.45 -21.59 10.38
CA ALA A 191 22.68 -22.31 10.68
C ALA A 191 23.86 -21.32 10.64
N ALA A 192 24.68 -21.33 11.68
CA ALA A 192 25.88 -20.50 11.80
C ALA A 192 27.07 -21.37 12.22
N PHE A 193 28.25 -21.09 11.67
CA PHE A 193 29.47 -21.86 11.93
C PHE A 193 30.67 -20.95 12.09
N LYS A 194 31.52 -21.26 13.07
CA LYS A 194 32.79 -20.59 13.31
C LYS A 194 33.91 -21.62 13.24
N PRO A 195 34.78 -21.56 12.21
CA PRO A 195 35.89 -22.50 12.06
C PRO A 195 36.91 -22.30 13.18
N ARG A 196 37.78 -23.31 13.39
CA ARG A 196 38.91 -23.18 14.33
C ARG A 196 39.79 -22.03 13.85
N SER A 197 40.07 -21.06 14.71
CA SER A 197 41.07 -20.03 14.40
C SER A 197 42.40 -20.73 14.07
N SER A 198 42.87 -20.55 12.84
CA SER A 198 44.26 -20.85 12.51
C SER A 198 45.12 -19.85 13.27
N GLU A 199 46.20 -20.30 13.91
CA GLU A 199 47.25 -19.38 14.38
C GLU A 199 47.56 -18.36 13.27
N PRO A 200 47.76 -17.07 13.59
CA PRO A 200 48.23 -16.13 12.59
C PRO A 200 49.51 -16.70 12.00
N TRP A 201 49.53 -16.83 10.67
CA TRP A 201 50.70 -17.27 9.92
C TRP A 201 51.93 -16.51 10.42
N ASN A 202 52.86 -17.23 11.06
CA ASN A 202 54.11 -16.67 11.55
C ASN A 202 55.19 -16.97 10.51
N PRO A 203 55.63 -15.98 9.70
CA PRO A 203 56.69 -16.19 8.70
C PRO A 203 58.08 -16.47 9.29
N SER A 204 58.22 -16.48 10.62
CA SER A 204 59.51 -16.53 11.31
C SER A 204 59.84 -17.89 11.94
N ARG A 205 59.19 -18.99 11.52
CA ARG A 205 59.51 -20.37 11.94
C ARG A 205 59.78 -21.27 10.74
#